data_AF-A0A7K4SFG4-F1
#
_entry.id   AF-A0A7K4SFG4-F1
#
_cell.length_a   1.000
_cell.length_b   1.000
_cell.length_c   1.000
_cell.angle_alpha   90.00
_cell.angle_beta   90.00
_cell.angle_gamma   90.00
#
_symmetry.space_group_name_H-M   'P 1'
#
loop_
_entity.id
_entity.type
_entity.pdbx_description
1 polymer ?
#
loop_
_entity_poly.entity_id
_entity_poly.type
_entity_poly.pdbx_seq_one_letter_code
_entity_poly.pdbx_strand_id
1 'polypeptide(L)'
;LEQPDWHCKIDEGSAGLVASCWSPDGRHILNTTEFHLRITVWSLCTKSVSYIKYPKACQQGIAFTKDGRYMAVAERRDCKDFISIFVCSDWQLLRHFDTETQDLFGIEWAPNGCVLAVWDTCLEYKILLYSLDGRLLSTYQAYEWSLGIKSIAWSPSSQFLAIGSYDEKVRILNHVTWKKITEFEHPATIANTKTIVYKEVEKSPSVETERLSFPPTRALASSLFSTQSKYDVSQVPVSLQYIKPVADRANPKMGIGMLAFSPDNCFLATKNDNIPNAVWIWDIQKLKLFVVLEQLCAVQSFQWDPRQPRLAVCTGNSKVYLWSPAGCVAVQVPLEGDFQIVSLSWHTSGDSMALLSKDNFCMCYLEREEV
;
A
#
# COMPACT_ATOMS: atom_id res chain seq x y z
N LEU A 1 18.84 4.53 24.19
CA LEU A 1 19.82 3.86 23.32
C LEU A 1 21.14 3.82 24.06
N GLU A 2 21.66 2.64 24.38
CA GLU A 2 22.84 2.46 25.24
C GLU A 2 24.16 2.88 24.55
N GLN A 3 24.18 2.99 23.22
CA GLN A 3 25.33 3.48 22.45
C GLN A 3 24.85 4.29 21.23
N PRO A 4 24.82 5.64 21.29
CA PRO A 4 24.38 6.47 20.17
C PRO A 4 25.35 6.44 18.97
N ASP A 5 26.63 6.12 19.21
CA ASP A 5 27.68 6.10 18.18
C ASP A 5 27.87 4.71 17.51
N TRP A 6 26.97 3.76 17.81
CA TRP A 6 27.07 2.42 17.25
C TRP A 6 26.89 2.46 15.73
N HIS A 7 27.86 1.89 15.02
CA HIS A 7 27.82 1.72 13.58
C HIS A 7 28.30 0.32 13.21
N CYS A 8 27.68 -0.26 12.19
CA CYS A 8 28.04 -1.57 11.65
C CYS A 8 28.11 -1.49 10.13
N LYS A 9 29.11 -2.15 9.54
CA LYS A 9 29.21 -2.35 8.09
C LYS A 9 29.02 -3.84 7.81
N ILE A 10 28.03 -4.16 6.98
CA ILE A 10 27.80 -5.51 6.45
C ILE A 10 28.30 -5.54 5.02
N ASP A 11 29.05 -6.59 4.68
CA ASP A 11 29.59 -6.82 3.33
C ASP A 11 29.11 -8.17 2.82
N GLU A 12 28.28 -8.15 1.77
CA GLU A 12 27.71 -9.34 1.13
C GLU A 12 28.67 -9.97 0.10
N GLY A 13 29.87 -9.40 -0.04
CA GLY A 13 30.88 -9.81 -1.00
C GLY A 13 30.51 -9.45 -2.44
N SER A 14 31.00 -10.24 -3.39
CA SER A 14 30.87 -9.95 -4.83
C SER A 14 29.53 -10.37 -5.44
N ALA A 15 28.56 -10.85 -4.65
CA ALA A 15 27.31 -11.43 -5.14
C ALA A 15 26.23 -10.40 -5.51
N GLY A 16 26.53 -9.10 -5.35
CA GLY A 16 25.57 -8.01 -5.56
C GLY A 16 24.43 -8.01 -4.54
N LEU A 17 23.69 -6.90 -4.48
CA LEU A 17 22.60 -6.68 -3.52
C LEU A 17 21.39 -6.10 -4.25
N VAL A 18 20.24 -6.78 -4.17
CA VAL A 18 18.98 -6.34 -4.80
C VAL A 18 18.06 -5.70 -3.78
N ALA A 19 18.01 -6.25 -2.56
CA ALA A 19 17.15 -5.72 -1.50
C ALA A 19 17.76 -5.99 -0.13
N SER A 20 17.49 -5.07 0.80
CA SER A 20 17.80 -5.23 2.22
C SER A 20 16.57 -4.89 3.04
N CYS A 21 16.28 -5.71 4.05
CA CYS A 21 15.23 -5.40 5.02
C CYS A 21 15.65 -5.76 6.44
N TRP A 22 15.06 -5.04 7.39
CA TRP A 22 15.18 -5.38 8.80
C TRP A 22 14.23 -6.53 9.15
N SER A 23 14.67 -7.39 10.05
CA SER A 23 13.72 -8.25 10.76
C SER A 23 12.82 -7.41 11.67
N PRO A 24 11.58 -7.85 11.95
CA PRO A 24 10.64 -7.10 12.80
C PRO A 24 11.15 -6.81 14.22
N ASP A 25 12.06 -7.64 14.74
CA ASP A 25 12.68 -7.45 16.05
C ASP A 25 13.82 -6.43 16.06
N GLY A 26 14.24 -5.93 14.87
CA GLY A 26 15.35 -4.99 14.71
C GLY A 26 16.73 -5.59 15.02
N ARG A 27 16.84 -6.92 15.16
CA ARG A 27 18.10 -7.59 15.53
C ARG A 27 18.83 -8.22 14.36
N HIS A 28 18.16 -8.35 13.22
CA HIS A 28 18.73 -8.96 12.02
C HIS A 28 18.51 -8.07 10.80
N ILE A 29 19.44 -8.19 9.85
CA ILE A 29 19.33 -7.60 8.51
C ILE A 29 19.34 -8.74 7.50
N LEU A 30 18.37 -8.74 6.60
CA LEU A 30 18.24 -9.72 5.53
C LEU A 30 18.65 -9.05 4.23
N ASN A 31 19.62 -9.65 3.55
CA ASN A 31 20.12 -9.20 2.26
C ASN A 31 19.77 -10.22 1.19
N THR A 32 19.03 -9.80 0.18
CA THR A 32 18.75 -10.61 -1.00
C THR A 32 19.80 -10.30 -2.05
N THR A 33 20.57 -11.32 -2.44
CA THR A 33 21.65 -11.17 -3.42
C THR A 33 21.12 -10.95 -4.83
N GLU A 34 22.00 -10.54 -5.74
CA GLU A 34 21.67 -10.46 -7.17
C GLU A 34 21.16 -11.81 -7.71
N PHE A 35 20.25 -11.75 -8.69
CA PHE A 35 19.55 -12.89 -9.28
C PHE A 35 18.80 -13.78 -8.28
N HIS A 36 18.54 -13.30 -7.06
CA HIS A 36 17.86 -14.07 -6.02
C HIS A 36 18.55 -15.42 -5.73
N LEU A 37 19.89 -15.48 -5.79
CA LEU A 37 20.62 -16.71 -5.49
C LEU A 37 20.38 -17.18 -4.04
N ARG A 38 20.34 -16.24 -3.10
CA ARG A 38 20.07 -16.50 -1.68
C ARG A 38 19.60 -15.25 -0.96
N ILE A 39 19.03 -15.46 0.23
CA ILE A 39 18.89 -14.43 1.26
C ILE A 39 19.90 -14.75 2.35
N THR A 40 20.74 -13.77 2.69
CA THR A 40 21.68 -13.84 3.80
C THR A 40 21.11 -13.08 4.98
N VAL A 41 21.05 -13.74 6.13
CA VAL A 41 20.55 -13.18 7.37
C VAL A 41 21.73 -12.88 8.28
N TRP A 42 21.89 -11.61 8.63
CA TRP A 42 22.96 -11.11 9.50
C TRP A 42 22.41 -10.81 10.89
N SER A 43 22.92 -11.46 11.93
CA SER A 43 22.58 -11.10 13.31
C SER A 43 23.47 -9.96 13.79
N LEU A 44 22.86 -8.86 14.23
CA LEU A 44 23.58 -7.72 14.80
C LEU A 44 23.99 -7.96 16.25
N CYS A 45 23.32 -8.89 16.94
CA CYS A 45 23.62 -9.23 18.33
C CYS A 45 24.79 -10.20 18.44
N THR A 46 24.76 -11.31 17.69
CA THR A 46 25.74 -12.39 17.80
C THR A 46 26.81 -12.35 16.71
N LYS A 47 26.62 -11.52 15.67
CA LYS A 47 27.44 -11.50 14.44
C LYS A 47 27.42 -12.83 13.66
N SER A 48 26.44 -13.68 13.91
CA SER A 48 26.24 -14.92 13.14
C SER A 48 25.57 -14.63 11.79
N VAL A 49 25.79 -15.55 10.84
CA VAL A 49 25.24 -15.48 9.49
C VAL A 49 24.48 -16.75 9.19
N SER A 50 23.24 -16.62 8.70
CA SER A 50 22.42 -17.73 8.22
C SER A 50 22.08 -17.53 6.74
N TYR A 51 21.91 -18.63 6.00
CA TYR A 51 21.65 -18.59 4.56
C TYR A 51 20.34 -19.30 4.23
N ILE A 52 19.47 -18.61 3.49
CA ILE A 52 18.23 -19.14 2.93
C ILE A 52 18.41 -19.25 1.42
N LYS A 53 18.26 -20.47 0.91
CA LYS A 53 18.52 -20.79 -0.50
C LYS A 53 17.24 -20.75 -1.32
N TYR A 54 17.42 -20.57 -2.63
CA TYR A 54 16.36 -20.66 -3.64
C TYR A 54 15.19 -19.66 -3.51
N PRO A 55 15.39 -18.42 -3.00
CA PRO A 55 14.29 -17.47 -2.94
C PRO A 55 13.80 -17.19 -4.37
N LYS A 56 12.48 -17.21 -4.54
CA LYS A 56 11.85 -16.90 -5.82
C LYS A 56 11.88 -15.39 -6.05
N ALA A 57 12.29 -14.99 -7.25
CA ALA A 57 12.17 -13.60 -7.71
C ALA A 57 10.69 -13.25 -7.93
N CYS A 58 10.05 -12.67 -6.91
CA CYS A 58 8.66 -12.22 -6.98
C CYS A 58 8.47 -10.93 -6.17
N GLN A 59 7.46 -10.14 -6.54
CA GLN A 59 7.28 -8.79 -5.98
C GLN A 59 6.98 -8.82 -4.48
N GLN A 60 6.24 -9.83 -4.01
CA GLN A 60 5.88 -10.02 -2.60
C GLN A 60 6.26 -11.43 -2.13
N GLY A 61 7.54 -11.79 -2.31
CA GLY A 61 8.05 -13.14 -2.02
C GLY A 61 8.47 -13.44 -0.59
N ILE A 62 8.46 -12.44 0.29
CA ILE A 62 8.87 -12.58 1.69
C ILE A 62 7.82 -11.89 2.55
N ALA A 63 7.33 -12.56 3.58
CA ALA A 63 6.37 -11.98 4.51
C ALA A 63 6.69 -12.40 5.95
N PHE A 64 6.73 -11.43 6.86
CA PHE A 64 6.84 -11.67 8.31
C PHE A 64 5.46 -11.71 8.96
N THR A 65 5.31 -12.51 10.01
CA THR A 65 4.16 -12.38 10.90
C THR A 65 4.26 -11.08 11.70
N LYS A 66 3.10 -10.52 12.10
CA LYS A 66 3.05 -9.23 12.83
C LYS A 66 3.80 -9.26 14.17
N ASP A 67 3.84 -10.42 14.82
CA ASP A 67 4.60 -10.66 16.05
C ASP A 67 6.10 -10.92 15.82
N GLY A 68 6.54 -10.97 14.55
CA GLY A 68 7.92 -11.21 14.16
C GLY A 68 8.44 -12.61 14.41
N ARG A 69 7.61 -13.56 14.86
CA ARG A 69 8.06 -14.92 15.21
C ARG A 69 8.39 -15.77 13.99
N TYR A 70 7.68 -15.57 12.89
CA TYR A 70 7.84 -16.37 11.68
C TYR A 70 8.04 -15.51 10.44
N MET A 71 8.75 -16.09 9.47
CA MET A 71 8.91 -15.53 8.13
C MET A 71 8.55 -16.60 7.11
N ALA A 72 7.69 -16.26 6.14
CA ALA A 72 7.46 -17.09 4.97
C ALA A 72 8.27 -16.55 3.79
N VAL A 73 8.79 -17.46 2.97
CA VAL A 73 9.56 -17.18 1.76
C VAL A 73 9.02 -18.05 0.63
N ALA A 74 8.72 -17.40 -0.49
CA ALA A 74 8.45 -18.07 -1.74
C ALA A 74 9.76 -18.61 -2.32
N GLU A 75 9.78 -19.89 -2.66
CA GLU A 75 10.96 -20.62 -3.14
C GLU A 75 10.66 -21.22 -4.52
N ARG A 76 11.67 -21.27 -5.39
CA ARG A 76 11.58 -21.94 -6.69
C ARG A 76 12.75 -22.90 -6.88
N ARG A 77 12.45 -24.18 -7.07
CA ARG A 77 13.42 -25.25 -7.37
C ARG A 77 12.89 -26.14 -8.47
N ASP A 78 13.74 -26.48 -9.44
CA ASP A 78 13.38 -27.35 -10.57
C ASP A 78 12.07 -26.92 -11.28
N CYS A 79 11.91 -25.61 -11.45
CA CYS A 79 10.73 -24.95 -12.02
C CYS A 79 9.41 -25.22 -11.27
N LYS A 80 9.48 -25.61 -9.99
CA LYS A 80 8.32 -25.75 -9.10
C LYS A 80 8.41 -24.77 -7.94
N ASP A 81 7.24 -24.29 -7.52
CA ASP A 81 7.11 -23.33 -6.44
C ASP A 81 6.83 -24.01 -5.11
N PHE A 82 7.51 -23.53 -4.09
CA PHE A 82 7.41 -23.99 -2.72
C PHE A 82 7.27 -22.80 -1.79
N ILE A 83 6.82 -23.08 -0.58
CA ILE A 83 6.78 -22.13 0.52
C ILE A 83 7.63 -22.69 1.65
N SER A 84 8.57 -21.88 2.10
CA SER A 84 9.43 -22.16 3.23
C SER A 84 9.10 -21.20 4.37
N ILE A 85 8.80 -21.74 5.56
CA ILE A 85 8.51 -20.98 6.78
C ILE A 85 9.68 -21.15 7.74
N PHE A 86 10.23 -20.04 8.22
CA PHE A 86 11.35 -19.97 9.14
C PHE A 86 10.92 -19.40 10.50
N VAL A 87 11.55 -19.88 11.57
CA VAL A 87 11.46 -19.25 12.88
C VAL A 87 12.49 -18.12 12.95
N CYS A 88 12.07 -16.90 13.23
CA CYS A 88 12.97 -15.73 13.17
C CYS A 88 14.00 -15.66 14.31
N SER A 89 13.81 -16.39 15.41
CA SER A 89 14.72 -16.36 16.56
C SER A 89 16.09 -16.98 16.24
N ASP A 90 16.12 -18.02 15.43
CA ASP A 90 17.30 -18.81 15.09
C ASP A 90 17.42 -19.11 13.58
N TRP A 91 16.47 -18.62 12.79
CA TRP A 91 16.38 -18.78 11.34
C TRP A 91 16.36 -20.24 10.88
N GLN A 92 15.84 -21.13 11.72
CA GLN A 92 15.64 -22.53 11.38
C GLN A 92 14.38 -22.74 10.53
N LEU A 93 14.45 -23.69 9.60
CA LEU A 93 13.32 -24.08 8.75
C LEU A 93 12.27 -24.79 9.61
N LEU A 94 11.09 -24.18 9.73
CA LEU A 94 9.95 -24.76 10.43
C LEU A 94 9.14 -25.68 9.50
N ARG A 95 8.82 -25.20 8.30
CA ARG A 95 8.03 -25.92 7.31
C ARG A 95 8.53 -25.65 5.91
N HIS A 96 8.34 -26.64 5.06
CA HIS A 96 8.60 -26.57 3.64
C HIS A 96 7.57 -27.43 2.92
N PHE A 97 6.80 -26.83 2.02
CA PHE A 97 5.73 -27.52 1.30
C PHE A 97 5.55 -26.93 -0.10
N ASP A 98 5.04 -27.74 -1.02
CA ASP A 98 4.67 -27.32 -2.36
C ASP A 98 3.36 -26.52 -2.33
N THR A 99 3.24 -25.58 -3.28
CA THR A 99 1.99 -24.85 -3.47
C THR A 99 1.38 -25.20 -4.82
N GLU A 100 0.06 -25.28 -4.89
CA GLU A 100 -0.65 -25.59 -6.13
C GLU A 100 -0.86 -24.36 -7.03
N THR A 101 0.06 -23.39 -6.99
CA THR A 101 0.11 -22.28 -7.95
C THR A 101 0.80 -22.72 -9.24
N GLN A 102 0.41 -22.19 -10.38
CA GLN A 102 1.17 -22.29 -11.63
C GLN A 102 2.47 -21.47 -11.54
N ASP A 103 2.36 -20.23 -11.05
CA ASP A 103 3.51 -19.35 -10.86
C ASP A 103 3.25 -18.38 -9.68
N LEU A 104 3.63 -18.77 -8.47
CA LEU A 104 3.45 -18.00 -7.22
C LEU A 104 3.90 -16.53 -7.40
N PHE A 105 2.97 -15.58 -7.30
CA PHE A 105 3.29 -14.17 -7.48
C PHE A 105 3.54 -13.44 -6.15
N GLY A 106 2.84 -13.83 -5.08
CA GLY A 106 3.11 -13.28 -3.76
C GLY A 106 2.55 -14.09 -2.60
N ILE A 107 3.00 -13.71 -1.41
CA ILE A 107 2.60 -14.26 -0.12
C ILE A 107 2.37 -13.14 0.89
N GLU A 108 1.41 -13.33 1.79
CA GLU A 108 1.13 -12.37 2.87
C GLU A 108 0.48 -13.04 4.08
N TRP A 109 1.06 -12.81 5.27
CA TRP A 109 0.48 -13.29 6.52
C TRP A 109 -0.73 -12.45 6.94
N ALA A 110 -1.80 -13.11 7.37
CA ALA A 110 -2.84 -12.45 8.14
C ALA A 110 -2.24 -11.82 9.40
N PRO A 111 -2.72 -10.64 9.86
CA PRO A 111 -2.19 -9.96 11.04
C PRO A 111 -2.19 -10.77 12.34
N ASN A 112 -3.05 -11.78 12.46
CA ASN A 112 -3.08 -12.72 13.58
C ASN A 112 -1.97 -13.80 13.52
N GLY A 113 -1.25 -13.90 12.40
CA GLY A 113 -0.18 -14.88 12.17
C GLY A 113 -0.65 -16.33 11.97
N CYS A 114 -1.97 -16.56 11.87
CA CYS A 114 -2.51 -17.92 11.80
C CYS A 114 -2.66 -18.44 10.37
N VAL A 115 -2.80 -17.54 9.39
CA VAL A 115 -3.12 -17.86 8.00
C VAL A 115 -2.17 -17.13 7.06
N LEU A 116 -1.64 -17.84 6.08
CA LEU A 116 -0.84 -17.31 4.99
C LEU A 116 -1.67 -17.30 3.72
N ALA A 117 -1.89 -16.13 3.14
CA ALA A 117 -2.41 -16.02 1.77
C ALA A 117 -1.25 -16.17 0.78
N VAL A 118 -1.49 -16.94 -0.27
CA VAL A 118 -0.58 -17.18 -1.38
C VAL A 118 -1.39 -17.02 -2.64
N TRP A 119 -0.87 -16.32 -3.64
CA TRP A 119 -1.60 -16.13 -4.89
C TRP A 119 -0.73 -16.27 -6.11
N ASP A 120 -1.40 -16.62 -7.20
CA ASP A 120 -0.81 -16.87 -8.50
C ASP A 120 -0.60 -15.57 -9.30
N THR A 121 0.04 -15.69 -10.46
CA THR A 121 0.20 -14.57 -11.39
C THR A 121 -1.13 -14.03 -11.91
N CYS A 122 -1.07 -12.89 -12.59
CA CYS A 122 -2.21 -12.32 -13.29
C CYS A 122 -2.80 -13.20 -14.41
N LEU A 123 -2.20 -14.35 -14.74
CA LEU A 123 -2.75 -15.29 -15.71
C LEU A 123 -3.71 -16.29 -15.06
N GLU A 124 -3.61 -16.48 -13.74
CA GLU A 124 -4.38 -17.45 -12.97
C GLU A 124 -5.10 -16.74 -11.81
N TYR A 125 -6.42 -16.90 -11.69
CA TYR A 125 -7.15 -16.34 -10.56
C TYR A 125 -7.19 -17.34 -9.41
N LYS A 126 -6.05 -17.60 -8.77
CA LYS A 126 -5.98 -18.54 -7.64
C LYS A 126 -5.39 -17.89 -6.40
N ILE A 127 -6.12 -17.98 -5.29
CA ILE A 127 -5.62 -17.68 -3.95
C ILE A 127 -5.73 -18.94 -3.13
N LEU A 128 -4.61 -19.32 -2.52
CA LEU A 128 -4.52 -20.44 -1.60
C LEU A 128 -4.28 -19.88 -0.20
N LEU A 129 -4.96 -20.46 0.76
CA LEU A 129 -4.89 -20.06 2.16
C LEU A 129 -4.34 -21.23 2.96
N TYR A 130 -3.17 -21.04 3.55
CA TYR A 130 -2.48 -22.07 4.32
C TYR A 130 -2.47 -21.74 5.80
N SER A 131 -2.54 -22.75 6.65
CA SER A 131 -2.18 -22.62 8.06
C SER A 131 -0.66 -22.64 8.23
N LEU A 132 -0.18 -22.16 9.38
CA LEU A 132 1.24 -22.15 9.74
C LEU A 132 1.92 -23.53 9.65
N ASP A 133 1.17 -24.63 9.83
CA ASP A 133 1.69 -25.99 9.72
C ASP A 133 1.79 -26.51 8.28
N GLY A 134 1.37 -25.71 7.29
CA GLY A 134 1.45 -26.01 5.85
C GLY A 134 0.20 -26.67 5.27
N ARG A 135 -0.89 -26.81 6.03
CA ARG A 135 -2.14 -27.38 5.50
C ARG A 135 -2.90 -26.35 4.67
N LEU A 136 -3.40 -26.77 3.51
CA LEU A 136 -4.29 -25.97 2.69
C LEU A 136 -5.67 -25.88 3.38
N LEU A 137 -6.04 -24.68 3.81
CA LEU A 137 -7.32 -24.39 4.45
C LEU A 137 -8.42 -24.13 3.43
N SER A 138 -8.10 -23.40 2.37
CA SER A 138 -9.06 -23.07 1.32
C SER A 138 -8.37 -22.61 0.03
N THR A 139 -9.08 -22.79 -1.07
CA THR A 139 -8.73 -22.24 -2.38
C THR A 139 -9.87 -21.34 -2.84
N TYR A 140 -9.56 -20.11 -3.20
CA TYR A 140 -10.50 -19.16 -3.76
C TYR A 140 -10.16 -18.85 -5.22
N GLN A 141 -11.18 -18.95 -6.07
CA GLN A 141 -11.13 -18.59 -7.47
C GLN A 141 -12.44 -17.90 -7.85
N ALA A 142 -12.37 -16.69 -8.43
CA ALA A 142 -13.57 -15.97 -8.87
C ALA A 142 -14.07 -16.44 -10.24
N TYR A 143 -13.16 -16.92 -11.09
CA TYR A 143 -13.42 -17.42 -12.44
C TYR A 143 -12.29 -18.35 -12.90
N GLU A 144 -12.60 -19.24 -13.84
CA GLU A 144 -11.64 -20.17 -14.41
C GLU A 144 -10.69 -19.49 -15.42
N TRP A 145 -11.19 -18.54 -16.23
CA TRP A 145 -10.43 -17.93 -17.32
C TRP A 145 -10.67 -16.41 -17.38
N SER A 146 -9.73 -15.59 -16.88
CA SER A 146 -9.65 -14.13 -17.10
C SER A 146 -8.44 -13.54 -16.34
N LEU A 147 -8.14 -12.25 -16.56
CA LEU A 147 -7.05 -11.53 -15.92
C LEU A 147 -7.16 -11.60 -14.38
N GLY A 148 -6.08 -11.98 -13.72
CA GLY A 148 -6.01 -12.49 -12.35
C GLY A 148 -6.03 -11.43 -11.24
N ILE A 149 -5.24 -11.71 -10.21
CA ILE A 149 -5.12 -10.91 -9.00
C ILE A 149 -4.02 -9.86 -9.19
N LYS A 150 -4.29 -8.63 -8.74
CA LYS A 150 -3.36 -7.50 -8.86
C LYS A 150 -2.88 -7.00 -7.51
N SER A 151 -3.76 -6.99 -6.51
CA SER A 151 -3.44 -6.54 -5.17
C SER A 151 -4.23 -7.35 -4.15
N ILE A 152 -3.65 -7.54 -2.97
CA ILE A 152 -4.28 -8.18 -1.83
C ILE A 152 -4.00 -7.31 -0.61
N ALA A 153 -4.95 -7.30 0.34
CA ALA A 153 -4.74 -6.69 1.65
C ALA A 153 -5.57 -7.42 2.71
N TRP A 154 -4.93 -7.74 3.84
CA TRP A 154 -5.65 -8.20 5.03
C TRP A 154 -6.26 -7.04 5.81
N SER A 155 -7.44 -7.26 6.40
CA SER A 155 -7.93 -6.33 7.43
C SER A 155 -7.08 -6.43 8.70
N PRO A 156 -6.82 -5.33 9.44
CA PRO A 156 -6.04 -5.37 10.68
C PRO A 156 -6.57 -6.36 11.73
N SER A 157 -7.87 -6.62 11.73
CA SER A 157 -8.57 -7.62 12.56
C SER A 157 -8.37 -9.07 12.09
N SER A 158 -7.78 -9.29 10.91
CA SER A 158 -7.67 -10.58 10.21
C SER A 158 -9.01 -11.23 9.85
N GLN A 159 -10.13 -10.49 9.97
CA GLN A 159 -11.46 -11.02 9.71
C GLN A 159 -11.82 -11.05 8.22
N PHE A 160 -11.16 -10.20 7.43
CA PHE A 160 -11.42 -10.02 6.02
C PHE A 160 -10.14 -10.03 5.20
N LEU A 161 -10.23 -10.58 4.00
CA LEU A 161 -9.21 -10.49 2.96
C LEU A 161 -9.81 -9.75 1.77
N ALA A 162 -9.22 -8.61 1.39
CA ALA A 162 -9.59 -7.88 0.18
C ALA A 162 -8.71 -8.31 -0.98
N ILE A 163 -9.33 -8.56 -2.12
CA ILE A 163 -8.67 -9.01 -3.35
C ILE A 163 -9.02 -8.02 -4.44
N GLY A 164 -8.02 -7.32 -4.94
CA GLY A 164 -8.11 -6.38 -6.04
C GLY A 164 -7.69 -7.05 -7.32
N SER A 165 -8.55 -6.98 -8.33
CA SER A 165 -8.43 -7.78 -9.54
C SER A 165 -8.26 -6.91 -10.77
N TYR A 166 -7.75 -7.52 -11.85
CA TYR A 166 -7.60 -6.83 -13.14
C TYR A 166 -8.94 -6.52 -13.82
N ASP A 167 -10.03 -7.16 -13.38
CA ASP A 167 -11.41 -6.89 -13.80
C ASP A 167 -12.04 -5.66 -13.11
N GLU A 168 -11.24 -4.83 -12.43
CA GLU A 168 -11.65 -3.59 -11.75
C GLU A 168 -12.59 -3.79 -10.55
N LYS A 169 -12.70 -5.04 -10.07
CA LYS A 169 -13.51 -5.40 -8.90
C LYS A 169 -12.64 -5.68 -7.69
N VAL A 170 -13.21 -5.42 -6.52
CA VAL A 170 -12.64 -5.82 -5.23
C VAL A 170 -13.54 -6.85 -4.59
N ARG A 171 -13.00 -8.02 -4.24
CA ARG A 171 -13.74 -9.10 -3.59
C ARG A 171 -13.29 -9.25 -2.17
N ILE A 172 -14.25 -9.31 -1.25
CA ILE A 172 -13.98 -9.45 0.19
C ILE A 172 -14.33 -10.88 0.61
N LEU A 173 -13.35 -11.60 1.14
CA LEU A 173 -13.55 -12.92 1.74
C LEU A 173 -13.66 -12.80 3.26
N ASN A 174 -14.46 -13.68 3.89
CA ASN A 174 -14.43 -13.84 5.35
C ASN A 174 -13.34 -14.84 5.78
N HIS A 175 -12.82 -14.65 6.99
CA HIS A 175 -11.81 -15.55 7.58
C HIS A 175 -12.31 -16.92 8.04
N VAL A 176 -13.62 -17.12 8.19
CA VAL A 176 -14.19 -18.37 8.74
C VAL A 176 -14.35 -19.43 7.67
N THR A 177 -14.93 -19.05 6.54
CA THR A 177 -15.30 -19.92 5.42
C THR A 177 -14.46 -19.66 4.17
N TRP A 178 -13.72 -18.54 4.11
CA TRP A 178 -12.97 -18.10 2.94
C TRP A 178 -13.81 -17.91 1.68
N LYS A 179 -15.12 -17.74 1.86
CA LYS A 179 -16.06 -17.42 0.79
C LYS A 179 -16.23 -15.93 0.63
N LYS A 180 -16.54 -15.52 -0.60
CA LYS A 180 -16.87 -14.13 -0.96
C LYS A 180 -18.11 -13.67 -0.21
N ILE A 181 -17.98 -12.59 0.55
CA ILE A 181 -19.09 -11.91 1.24
C ILE A 181 -19.71 -10.87 0.30
N THR A 182 -18.86 -10.05 -0.32
CA THR A 182 -19.30 -8.95 -1.17
C THR A 182 -18.29 -8.68 -2.29
N GLU A 183 -18.73 -7.90 -3.26
CA GLU A 183 -17.96 -7.44 -4.40
C GLU A 183 -18.20 -5.93 -4.56
N PHE A 184 -17.12 -5.17 -4.66
CA PHE A 184 -17.14 -3.74 -4.87
C PHE A 184 -16.73 -3.42 -6.31
N GLU A 185 -17.59 -2.70 -7.01
CA GLU A 185 -17.38 -2.23 -8.37
C GLU A 185 -16.98 -0.76 -8.37
N HIS A 186 -16.16 -0.32 -9.32
CA HIS A 186 -15.65 1.06 -9.38
C HIS A 186 -16.31 1.81 -10.53
N PRO A 187 -17.59 2.24 -10.41
CA PRO A 187 -18.30 2.88 -11.49
C PRO A 187 -17.67 4.22 -11.85
N ALA A 188 -17.55 4.49 -13.15
CA ALA A 188 -17.11 5.79 -13.66
C ALA A 188 -18.16 6.90 -13.42
N THR A 189 -19.44 6.55 -13.29
CA THR A 189 -20.51 7.51 -12.95
C THR A 189 -21.06 7.19 -11.55
N ILE A 190 -20.86 8.11 -10.62
CA ILE A 190 -21.43 8.02 -9.27
C ILE A 190 -22.80 8.68 -9.29
N ALA A 191 -23.86 7.89 -9.14
CA ALA A 191 -25.26 8.36 -9.12
C ALA A 191 -25.95 8.19 -7.76
N ASN A 192 -25.29 7.55 -6.78
CA ASN A 192 -25.88 7.28 -5.48
C ASN A 192 -25.78 8.50 -4.55
N THR A 193 -26.92 9.01 -4.11
CA THR A 193 -27.00 10.19 -3.21
C THR A 193 -26.43 9.94 -1.81
N LYS A 194 -26.22 8.67 -1.41
CA LYS A 194 -25.59 8.32 -0.14
C LYS A 194 -24.06 8.34 -0.19
N THR A 195 -23.47 8.45 -1.38
CA THR A 195 -22.02 8.55 -1.57
C THR A 195 -21.63 10.02 -1.60
N ILE A 196 -20.61 10.39 -0.83
CA ILE A 196 -20.06 11.75 -0.84
C ILE A 196 -18.88 11.77 -1.83
N VAL A 197 -18.88 12.70 -2.77
CA VAL A 197 -17.76 12.90 -3.70
C VAL A 197 -17.06 14.20 -3.35
N TYR A 198 -15.83 14.10 -2.84
CA TYR A 198 -14.97 15.26 -2.61
C TYR A 198 -14.11 15.50 -3.84
N LYS A 199 -14.27 16.66 -4.47
CA LYS A 199 -13.51 17.05 -5.64
C LYS A 199 -12.47 18.09 -5.26
N GLU A 200 -11.21 17.81 -5.58
CA GLU A 200 -10.14 18.79 -5.48
C GLU A 200 -10.39 19.92 -6.47
N VAL A 201 -10.34 21.16 -5.97
CA VAL A 201 -10.47 22.37 -6.76
C VAL A 201 -9.31 23.30 -6.40
N GLU A 202 -8.66 23.85 -7.43
CA GLU A 202 -7.73 24.96 -7.27
C GLU A 202 -8.51 26.27 -7.23
N LYS A 203 -8.38 27.03 -6.14
CA LYS A 203 -8.88 28.40 -6.07
C LYS A 203 -7.67 29.32 -6.17
N SER A 204 -7.58 30.04 -7.28
CA SER A 204 -6.78 31.26 -7.29
C SER A 204 -7.47 32.28 -6.38
N PRO A 205 -6.75 32.98 -5.50
CA PRO A 205 -7.35 34.07 -4.74
C PRO A 205 -7.94 35.06 -5.74
N SER A 206 -9.23 35.40 -5.57
CA SER A 206 -9.84 36.47 -6.32
C SER A 206 -9.05 37.75 -6.01
N VAL A 207 -8.41 38.32 -7.01
CA VAL A 207 -7.78 39.63 -6.89
C VAL A 207 -8.90 40.62 -6.57
N GLU A 208 -9.06 40.99 -5.29
CA GLU A 208 -9.78 42.21 -4.96
C GLU A 208 -8.96 43.35 -5.55
N THR A 209 -9.44 43.91 -6.66
CA THR A 209 -8.80 45.01 -7.39
C THR A 209 -8.76 46.32 -6.59
N GLU A 210 -9.24 46.31 -5.34
CA GLU A 210 -9.26 47.48 -4.47
C GLU A 210 -8.02 47.48 -3.54
N ARG A 211 -7.07 48.35 -3.91
CA ARG A 211 -5.91 48.80 -3.11
C ARG A 211 -4.71 47.85 -3.04
N LEU A 212 -4.13 47.55 -4.20
CA LEU A 212 -2.71 47.18 -4.26
C LEU A 212 -1.86 48.43 -3.96
N SER A 213 -1.34 48.55 -2.73
CA SER A 213 -0.23 49.47 -2.45
C SER A 213 1.03 48.89 -3.08
N PHE A 214 1.58 49.59 -4.07
CA PHE A 214 2.87 49.21 -4.68
C PHE A 214 4.03 49.87 -3.93
N PRO A 215 5.11 49.13 -3.61
CA PRO A 215 5.32 47.69 -3.87
C PRO A 215 4.56 46.78 -2.87
N PRO A 216 4.08 45.59 -3.30
CA PRO A 216 3.43 44.65 -2.40
C PRO A 216 4.40 44.19 -1.30
N THR A 217 3.90 44.04 -0.07
CA THR A 217 4.69 43.44 1.01
C THR A 217 5.01 41.99 0.67
N ARG A 218 6.16 41.47 1.16
CA ARG A 218 6.60 40.09 0.90
C ARG A 218 5.53 39.04 1.24
N ALA A 219 4.71 39.30 2.26
CA ALA A 219 3.59 38.44 2.66
C ALA A 219 2.40 38.46 1.67
N LEU A 220 2.09 39.62 1.10
CA LEU A 220 1.07 39.75 0.04
C LEU A 220 1.55 39.10 -1.26
N ALA A 221 2.83 39.27 -1.61
CA ALA A 221 3.41 38.59 -2.76
C ALA A 221 3.36 37.05 -2.60
N SER A 222 3.72 36.50 -1.44
CA SER A 222 3.61 35.05 -1.20
C SER A 222 2.17 34.54 -1.25
N SER A 223 1.19 35.34 -0.78
CA SER A 223 -0.23 34.99 -0.83
C SER A 223 -0.81 35.04 -2.25
N LEU A 224 -0.42 36.03 -3.06
CA LEU A 224 -0.92 36.22 -4.43
C LEU A 224 -0.43 35.15 -5.40
N PHE A 225 0.73 34.55 -5.13
CA PHE A 225 1.29 33.44 -5.92
C PHE A 225 1.06 32.06 -5.27
N SER A 226 0.35 31.99 -4.14
CA SER A 226 0.02 30.72 -3.46
C SER A 226 -1.36 30.25 -3.90
N THR A 227 -1.41 29.30 -4.83
CA THR A 227 -2.65 28.60 -5.22
C THR A 227 -3.09 27.66 -4.10
N GLN A 228 -4.17 28.00 -3.39
CA GLN A 228 -4.74 27.12 -2.37
C GLN A 228 -5.69 26.10 -3.01
N SER A 229 -5.46 24.81 -2.74
CA SER A 229 -6.40 23.75 -3.09
C SER A 229 -7.40 23.52 -1.96
N LYS A 230 -8.67 23.42 -2.31
CA LYS A 230 -9.76 23.05 -1.39
C LYS A 230 -10.57 21.91 -1.99
N TYR A 231 -11.21 21.13 -1.13
CA TYR A 231 -12.25 20.19 -1.56
C TYR A 231 -13.63 20.83 -1.54
N ASP A 232 -14.34 20.70 -2.65
CA ASP A 232 -15.77 20.98 -2.73
C ASP A 232 -16.53 19.64 -2.79
N VAL A 233 -17.73 19.59 -2.18
CA VAL A 233 -18.59 18.40 -2.23
C VAL A 233 -19.44 18.48 -3.49
N SER A 234 -19.19 17.56 -4.42
CA SER A 234 -19.89 17.53 -5.71
C SER A 234 -21.33 17.04 -5.55
N GLN A 235 -22.26 17.67 -6.27
CA GLN A 235 -23.62 17.19 -6.39
C GLN A 235 -23.66 16.03 -7.40
N VAL A 236 -24.37 14.97 -7.03
CA VAL A 236 -24.54 13.75 -7.82
C VAL A 236 -25.58 14.00 -8.93
N PRO A 237 -25.41 13.47 -10.16
CA PRO A 237 -24.39 12.51 -10.59
C PRO A 237 -23.03 13.14 -10.93
N VAL A 238 -21.95 12.44 -10.58
CA VAL A 238 -20.56 12.82 -10.90
C VAL A 238 -19.96 11.82 -11.88
N SER A 239 -19.41 12.31 -12.98
CA SER A 239 -18.70 11.49 -13.97
C SER A 239 -17.18 11.63 -13.79
N LEU A 240 -16.53 10.51 -13.47
CA LEU A 240 -15.09 10.38 -13.32
C LEU A 240 -14.44 10.05 -14.67
N GLN A 241 -13.21 10.50 -14.86
CA GLN A 241 -12.47 10.25 -16.09
C GLN A 241 -11.99 8.79 -16.17
N TYR A 242 -12.69 7.98 -16.96
CA TYR A 242 -12.30 6.61 -17.26
C TYR A 242 -11.30 6.57 -18.43
N ILE A 243 -10.16 5.93 -18.20
CA ILE A 243 -9.12 5.70 -19.19
C ILE A 243 -9.21 4.24 -19.63
N LYS A 244 -9.61 4.03 -20.89
CA LYS A 244 -9.61 2.69 -21.47
C LYS A 244 -8.17 2.20 -21.66
N PRO A 245 -7.81 0.99 -21.19
CA PRO A 245 -6.49 0.42 -21.43
C PRO A 245 -6.20 0.31 -22.93
N VAL A 246 -5.00 0.71 -23.34
CA VAL A 246 -4.53 0.58 -24.72
C VAL A 246 -4.11 -0.86 -24.94
N ALA A 247 -4.80 -1.58 -25.81
CA ALA A 247 -4.61 -3.03 -26.02
C ALA A 247 -3.20 -3.38 -26.51
N ASP A 248 -2.57 -2.50 -27.29
CA ASP A 248 -1.25 -2.74 -27.89
C ASP A 248 -0.08 -2.41 -26.96
N ARG A 249 -0.36 -1.82 -25.78
CA ARG A 249 0.68 -1.49 -24.81
C ARG A 249 0.97 -2.70 -23.93
N ALA A 250 2.23 -3.12 -23.89
CA ALA A 250 2.66 -4.14 -22.93
C ALA A 250 2.38 -3.68 -21.48
N ASN A 251 1.74 -4.53 -20.69
CA ASN A 251 1.41 -4.32 -19.27
C ASN A 251 0.70 -2.98 -19.00
N PRO A 252 -0.51 -2.76 -19.54
CA PRO A 252 -1.23 -1.52 -19.31
C PRO A 252 -1.59 -1.35 -17.83
N LYS A 253 -1.54 -0.11 -17.32
CA LYS A 253 -2.02 0.21 -15.96
C LYS A 253 -3.54 0.08 -15.93
N MET A 254 -4.03 -1.04 -15.42
CA MET A 254 -5.45 -1.33 -15.31
C MET A 254 -5.79 -2.16 -14.07
N GLY A 255 -7.06 -2.16 -13.68
CA GLY A 255 -7.57 -2.91 -12.53
C GLY A 255 -7.24 -2.25 -11.19
N ILE A 256 -7.45 -3.00 -10.10
CA ILE A 256 -7.25 -2.48 -8.75
C ILE A 256 -5.77 -2.50 -8.36
N GLY A 257 -5.12 -1.34 -8.49
CA GLY A 257 -3.68 -1.19 -8.26
C GLY A 257 -3.29 -1.02 -6.80
N MET A 258 -4.19 -0.53 -5.95
CA MET A 258 -3.90 -0.33 -4.54
C MET A 258 -5.13 -0.60 -3.67
N LEU A 259 -4.89 -1.17 -2.49
CA LEU A 259 -5.86 -1.50 -1.47
C LEU A 259 -5.23 -1.25 -0.10
N ALA A 260 -5.96 -0.65 0.83
CA ALA A 260 -5.55 -0.64 2.24
C ALA A 260 -6.76 -0.51 3.15
N PHE A 261 -6.82 -1.33 4.19
CA PHE A 261 -7.81 -1.19 5.26
C PHE A 261 -7.38 -0.11 6.26
N SER A 262 -8.36 0.61 6.82
CA SER A 262 -8.14 1.53 7.93
C SER A 262 -7.77 0.76 9.21
N PRO A 263 -7.01 1.37 10.14
CA PRO A 263 -6.56 0.69 11.36
C PRO A 263 -7.71 0.22 12.27
N ASP A 264 -8.86 0.91 12.21
CA ASP A 264 -10.06 0.59 12.97
C ASP A 264 -10.96 -0.48 12.30
N ASN A 265 -10.57 -0.98 11.12
CA ASN A 265 -11.33 -1.93 10.30
C ASN A 265 -12.69 -1.42 9.78
N CYS A 266 -12.98 -0.12 9.90
CA CYS A 266 -14.24 0.45 9.45
C CYS A 266 -14.24 0.74 7.94
N PHE A 267 -13.05 1.02 7.38
CA PHE A 267 -12.92 1.48 6.01
C PHE A 267 -11.91 0.66 5.20
N LEU A 268 -12.12 0.62 3.89
CA LEU A 268 -11.17 0.14 2.90
C LEU A 268 -10.99 1.24 1.85
N ALA A 269 -9.75 1.65 1.61
CA ALA A 269 -9.39 2.54 0.52
C ALA A 269 -8.92 1.72 -0.69
N THR A 270 -9.39 2.08 -1.88
CA THR A 270 -9.05 1.38 -3.13
C THR A 270 -8.78 2.39 -4.24
N LYS A 271 -7.88 2.02 -5.17
CA LYS A 271 -7.61 2.80 -6.38
C LYS A 271 -7.67 1.91 -7.61
N ASN A 272 -8.53 2.28 -8.54
CA ASN A 272 -8.62 1.68 -9.87
C ASN A 272 -7.66 2.41 -10.82
N ASP A 273 -6.72 1.70 -11.43
CA ASP A 273 -5.77 2.27 -12.38
C ASP A 273 -6.46 2.80 -13.66
N ASN A 274 -7.66 2.31 -13.99
CA ASN A 274 -8.44 2.83 -15.12
C ASN A 274 -9.06 4.21 -14.81
N ILE A 275 -9.16 4.60 -13.53
CA ILE A 275 -9.67 5.91 -13.11
C ILE A 275 -8.64 6.50 -12.15
N PRO A 276 -7.47 6.91 -12.67
CA PRO A 276 -6.27 7.12 -11.85
C PRO A 276 -6.36 8.30 -10.87
N ASN A 277 -7.31 9.21 -11.09
CA ASN A 277 -7.50 10.40 -10.30
C ASN A 277 -8.44 10.19 -9.10
N ALA A 278 -8.96 8.97 -8.91
CA ALA A 278 -9.95 8.70 -7.88
C ALA A 278 -9.48 7.68 -6.83
N VAL A 279 -9.88 7.92 -5.58
CA VAL A 279 -9.75 6.97 -4.46
C VAL A 279 -11.15 6.67 -3.95
N TRP A 280 -11.52 5.39 -3.87
CA TRP A 280 -12.79 4.96 -3.29
C TRP A 280 -12.56 4.53 -1.86
N ILE A 281 -13.46 4.95 -0.98
CA ILE A 281 -13.47 4.59 0.43
C ILE A 281 -14.78 3.87 0.71
N TRP A 282 -14.67 2.60 1.07
CA TRP A 282 -15.78 1.70 1.35
C TRP A 282 -16.00 1.60 2.85
N ASP A 283 -17.26 1.66 3.30
CA ASP A 283 -17.64 1.30 4.67
C ASP A 283 -17.75 -0.23 4.73
N ILE A 284 -16.85 -0.85 5.49
CA ILE A 284 -16.72 -2.31 5.60
C ILE A 284 -17.80 -2.90 6.52
N GLN A 285 -18.31 -2.14 7.49
CA GLN A 285 -19.40 -2.61 8.34
C GLN A 285 -20.72 -2.64 7.55
N LYS A 286 -20.93 -1.64 6.69
CA LYS A 286 -22.13 -1.53 5.86
C LYS A 286 -21.97 -2.13 4.45
N LEU A 287 -20.78 -2.62 4.12
CA LEU A 287 -20.41 -3.19 2.82
C LEU A 287 -20.87 -2.34 1.62
N LYS A 288 -20.60 -1.03 1.67
CA LYS A 288 -21.03 -0.10 0.62
C LYS A 288 -20.02 1.02 0.37
N LEU A 289 -20.11 1.63 -0.81
CA LEU A 289 -19.34 2.84 -1.12
C LEU A 289 -19.75 3.99 -0.20
N PHE A 290 -18.78 4.59 0.48
CA PHE A 290 -19.01 5.70 1.40
C PHE A 290 -18.55 7.03 0.79
N VAL A 291 -17.30 7.11 0.37
CA VAL A 291 -16.70 8.33 -0.17
C VAL A 291 -15.92 8.04 -1.46
N VAL A 292 -15.91 8.99 -2.38
CA VAL A 292 -14.95 9.04 -3.49
C VAL A 292 -14.17 10.35 -3.39
N LEU A 293 -12.85 10.27 -3.43
CA LEU A 293 -11.95 11.42 -3.53
C LEU A 293 -11.53 11.58 -4.99
N GLU A 294 -11.92 12.67 -5.65
CA GLU A 294 -11.51 13.02 -7.01
C GLU A 294 -10.41 14.08 -6.95
N GLN A 295 -9.21 13.73 -7.40
CA GLN A 295 -8.04 14.61 -7.45
C GLN A 295 -7.85 15.19 -8.86
N LEU A 296 -7.12 16.30 -8.96
CA LEU A 296 -6.76 16.89 -10.25
C LEU A 296 -5.69 16.07 -11.00
N CYS A 297 -4.80 15.43 -10.25
CA CYS A 297 -3.72 14.60 -10.78
C CYS A 297 -3.88 13.13 -10.39
N ALA A 298 -3.21 12.24 -11.12
CA ALA A 298 -3.24 10.81 -10.86
C ALA A 298 -2.65 10.48 -9.48
N VAL A 299 -3.38 9.70 -8.70
CA VAL A 299 -2.96 9.24 -7.37
C VAL A 299 -1.78 8.29 -7.51
N GLN A 300 -0.65 8.67 -6.90
CA GLN A 300 0.58 7.88 -6.90
C GLN A 300 0.60 6.88 -5.76
N SER A 301 0.21 7.32 -4.56
CA SER A 301 0.18 6.49 -3.37
C SER A 301 -0.86 7.00 -2.36
N PHE A 302 -1.32 6.10 -1.49
CA PHE A 302 -2.07 6.44 -0.30
C PHE A 302 -1.73 5.48 0.84
N GLN A 303 -1.82 5.96 2.08
CA GLN A 303 -1.70 5.13 3.28
C GLN A 303 -2.58 5.66 4.39
N TRP A 304 -3.19 4.75 5.13
CA TRP A 304 -3.86 5.07 6.37
C TRP A 304 -2.85 5.41 7.46
N ASP A 305 -3.20 6.41 8.26
CA ASP A 305 -2.63 6.62 9.57
C ASP A 305 -2.75 5.31 10.39
N PRO A 306 -1.67 4.84 11.04
CA PRO A 306 -1.69 3.58 11.78
C PRO A 306 -2.52 3.61 13.07
N ARG A 307 -2.91 4.79 13.56
CA ARG A 307 -3.67 4.97 14.82
C ARG A 307 -5.08 5.47 14.60
N GLN A 308 -5.34 6.23 13.54
CA GLN A 308 -6.61 6.91 13.31
C GLN A 308 -7.19 6.55 11.92
N PRO A 309 -8.53 6.61 11.72
CA PRO A 309 -9.14 6.43 10.41
C PRO A 309 -8.94 7.67 9.52
N ARG A 310 -7.68 8.04 9.30
CA ARG A 310 -7.23 9.17 8.49
C ARG A 310 -6.39 8.64 7.34
N LEU A 311 -6.75 8.97 6.11
CA LEU A 311 -6.07 8.55 4.90
C LEU A 311 -5.20 9.69 4.37
N ALA A 312 -3.92 9.44 4.16
CA ALA A 312 -3.04 10.33 3.40
C ALA A 312 -2.94 9.87 1.94
N VAL A 313 -2.99 10.82 1.02
CA VAL A 313 -2.92 10.60 -0.44
C VAL A 313 -1.91 11.58 -1.04
N CYS A 314 -1.12 11.12 -2.01
CA CYS A 314 -0.25 11.98 -2.81
C CYS A 314 -0.48 11.75 -4.32
N THR A 315 -0.34 12.81 -5.10
CA THR A 315 -0.67 12.83 -6.54
C THR A 315 0.52 13.18 -7.44
N GLY A 316 1.74 13.20 -6.89
CA GLY A 316 2.96 13.58 -7.62
C GLY A 316 3.20 15.09 -7.69
N ASN A 317 2.39 15.90 -7.00
CA ASN A 317 2.66 17.31 -6.80
C ASN A 317 3.28 17.56 -5.40
N SER A 318 3.43 18.82 -5.01
CA SER A 318 3.99 19.24 -3.73
C SER A 318 2.96 19.31 -2.58
N LYS A 319 1.80 18.65 -2.75
CA LYS A 319 0.70 18.64 -1.76
C LYS A 319 0.47 17.25 -1.20
N VAL A 320 0.08 17.21 0.06
CA VAL A 320 -0.46 16.01 0.71
C VAL A 320 -1.94 16.23 0.97
N TYR A 321 -2.75 15.24 0.61
CA TYR A 321 -4.18 15.28 0.83
C TYR A 321 -4.54 14.33 1.96
N LEU A 322 -5.32 14.82 2.91
CA LEU A 322 -5.80 14.06 4.06
C LEU A 322 -7.31 13.93 3.99
N TRP A 323 -7.81 12.73 4.21
CA TRP A 323 -9.23 12.46 4.43
C TRP A 323 -9.44 11.82 5.80
N SER A 324 -10.53 12.18 6.47
CA SER A 324 -11.07 11.47 7.62
C SER A 324 -12.60 11.52 7.56
N PRO A 325 -13.33 10.79 8.42
CA PRO A 325 -14.78 10.96 8.53
C PRO A 325 -15.23 12.40 8.83
N ALA A 326 -14.35 13.26 9.36
CA ALA A 326 -14.63 14.67 9.60
C ALA A 326 -14.51 15.56 8.34
N GLY A 327 -13.86 15.08 7.28
CA GLY A 327 -13.71 15.80 6.01
C GLY A 327 -12.34 15.66 5.36
N CYS A 328 -12.08 16.51 4.37
CA CYS A 328 -10.84 16.53 3.60
C CYS A 328 -10.04 17.81 3.83
N VAL A 329 -8.71 17.69 3.81
CA VAL A 329 -7.76 18.81 3.84
C VAL A 329 -6.68 18.58 2.80
N ALA A 330 -6.22 19.64 2.14
CA ALA A 330 -5.04 19.63 1.29
C ALA A 330 -3.97 20.52 1.93
N VAL A 331 -2.76 20.00 2.08
CA VAL A 331 -1.64 20.68 2.74
C VAL A 331 -0.51 20.85 1.75
N GLN A 332 -0.08 22.09 1.53
CA GLN A 332 1.10 22.41 0.74
C GLN A 332 2.35 22.14 1.58
N VAL A 333 3.29 21.36 1.05
CA VAL A 333 4.56 21.12 1.72
C VAL A 333 5.50 22.31 1.47
N PRO A 334 5.99 23.00 2.51
CA PRO A 334 6.73 24.26 2.38
C PRO A 334 8.21 24.02 2.06
N LEU A 335 8.49 23.31 0.96
CA LEU A 335 9.85 23.07 0.49
C LEU A 335 10.17 23.98 -0.70
N GLU A 336 11.38 24.56 -0.70
CA GLU A 336 11.87 25.32 -1.84
C GLU A 336 12.19 24.36 -3.00
N GLY A 337 11.68 24.67 -4.20
CA GLY A 337 11.89 23.89 -5.43
C GLY A 337 10.72 22.96 -5.80
N ASP A 338 10.93 22.14 -6.83
CA ASP A 338 9.93 21.20 -7.38
C ASP A 338 9.95 19.86 -6.63
N PHE A 339 9.50 19.87 -5.37
CA PHE A 339 9.39 18.64 -4.58
C PHE A 339 8.09 17.89 -4.91
N GLN A 340 8.20 16.87 -5.77
CA GLN A 340 7.09 16.03 -6.19
C GLN A 340 6.95 14.80 -5.29
N ILE A 341 5.82 14.68 -4.60
CA ILE A 341 5.58 13.60 -3.64
C ILE A 341 5.07 12.36 -4.37
N VAL A 342 5.94 11.37 -4.50
CA VAL A 342 5.65 10.11 -5.22
C VAL A 342 5.16 9.04 -4.26
N SER A 343 5.64 9.05 -3.01
CA SER A 343 5.24 8.10 -1.97
C SER A 343 5.23 8.77 -0.60
N LEU A 344 4.57 8.11 0.34
CA LEU A 344 4.46 8.54 1.72
C LEU A 344 4.54 7.34 2.66
N SER A 345 5.05 7.55 3.87
CA SER A 345 5.16 6.52 4.90
C SER A 345 4.86 7.10 6.27
N TRP A 346 3.82 6.59 6.94
CA TRP A 346 3.51 7.01 8.30
C TRP A 346 4.49 6.43 9.31
N HIS A 347 4.87 7.24 10.30
CA HIS A 347 5.47 6.74 11.52
C HIS A 347 4.43 5.96 12.33
N THR A 348 4.87 4.93 13.06
CA THR A 348 3.98 4.03 13.84
C THR A 348 3.20 4.73 14.96
N SER A 349 3.61 5.96 15.35
CA SER A 349 2.87 6.80 16.29
C SER A 349 1.68 7.53 15.66
N GLY A 350 1.65 7.70 14.33
CA GLY A 350 0.60 8.45 13.62
C GLY A 350 0.75 9.98 13.68
N ASP A 351 1.79 10.50 14.32
CA ASP A 351 2.01 11.96 14.47
C ASP A 351 2.92 12.54 13.38
N SER A 352 3.64 11.69 12.68
CA SER A 352 4.57 12.10 11.65
C SER A 352 4.54 11.14 10.47
N MET A 353 4.98 11.65 9.32
CA MET A 353 5.12 10.87 8.10
C MET A 353 6.36 11.31 7.33
N ALA A 354 7.01 10.38 6.66
CA ALA A 354 8.00 10.66 5.64
C ALA A 354 7.28 10.86 4.30
N LEU A 355 7.61 11.94 3.59
CA LEU A 355 7.22 12.15 2.21
C LEU A 355 8.43 11.93 1.33
N LEU A 356 8.26 11.10 0.30
CA LEU A 356 9.35 10.71 -0.58
C LEU A 356 9.13 11.28 -1.97
N SER A 357 10.13 11.98 -2.47
CA SER A 357 10.28 12.29 -3.89
C SER A 357 11.20 11.28 -4.56
N LYS A 358 11.52 11.51 -5.82
CA LYS A 358 12.45 10.65 -6.58
C LYS A 358 13.84 10.59 -5.96
N ASP A 359 14.36 11.72 -5.51
CA ASP A 359 15.76 11.86 -5.10
C ASP A 359 15.91 12.30 -3.63
N ASN A 360 14.85 12.86 -3.02
CA ASN A 360 14.88 13.42 -1.68
C ASN A 360 13.69 12.91 -0.85
N PHE A 361 13.75 13.08 0.47
CA PHE A 361 12.60 12.90 1.35
C PHE A 361 12.53 14.02 2.38
N CYS A 362 11.35 14.25 2.94
CA CYS A 362 11.17 15.15 4.08
C CYS A 362 10.30 14.48 5.15
N MET A 363 10.45 14.94 6.39
CA MET A 363 9.64 14.50 7.52
C MET A 363 8.60 15.57 7.83
N CYS A 364 7.32 15.19 7.77
CA CYS A 364 6.21 16.03 8.17
C CYS A 364 5.75 15.62 9.55
N TYR A 365 5.65 16.61 10.46
CA TYR A 365 5.06 16.46 11.78
C TYR A 365 3.71 17.14 11.77
N LEU A 366 2.70 16.47 12.30
CA LEU A 366 1.38 17.04 12.46
C LEU A 366 1.37 17.83 13.77
N GLU A 367 1.04 19.12 13.69
CA GLU A 367 0.84 19.92 14.89
C GLU A 367 -0.26 19.29 15.74
N ARG A 368 0.06 18.99 17.00
CA ARG A 368 -0.94 18.68 18.01
C ARG A 368 -1.44 20.01 18.54
N GLU A 369 -2.75 20.26 18.46
CA GLU A 369 -3.35 21.26 19.34
C GLU A 369 -3.10 20.78 20.77
N GLU A 370 -2.23 21.47 21.52
CA GLU A 370 -2.11 21.28 22.96
C GLU A 370 -3.47 21.66 23.57
N VAL A 371 -4.19 20.67 24.08
CA VAL A 371 -5.46 20.85 24.80
C VAL A 371 -5.18 21.15 26.26
#